data_AF-A0AAR5P616-F1
#
_entry.id   AF-A0AAR5P616-F1
#
_cell.length_a   1.000
_cell.length_b   1.000
_cell.length_c   1.000
_cell.angle_alpha   90.00
_cell.angle_beta   90.00
_cell.angle_gamma   90.00
#
_symmetry.space_group_name_H-M   'P 1'
#
loop_
_entity.id
_entity.type
_entity.pdbx_description
1 polymer ?
#
loop_
_entity_poly.entity_id
_entity_poly.type
_entity_poly.pdbx_seq_one_letter_code
_entity_poly.pdbx_strand_id
1 'polypeptide(L)'
;LENYQLSLPFLETDWVFRAFRPLWNLRKIVRKTQQFQPVKCKSPLKHLNSTVVSFLDSAFDNTPIIEHDQPHATKQKPSLASIQVLLPLAGFIAVGLVLTGIIVWRVRANYATTNEEAVTELVSTTVDYPLFVPREGWNALEPTSPPIPIAPALVFVGKHTGGSSCATPAECVARVQEIQREHMEVKGLADISYNFLIGGDGRIYTGRGWGVENEGRNDSVDVALIGDFNIEVPTTEMVFLVRRLENRGPREGGLDYANYWAVNHNQTEPTDSPGAHLFARLASNGYFHYSSAVCYRNVSGGFEVDYQCPP
;
A
#
# COMPACT_ATOMS: atom_id res chain seq x y z
N LEU A 1 14.45 7.03 -50.15
CA LEU A 1 14.72 8.43 -49.77
C LEU A 1 13.71 8.78 -48.68
N GLU A 2 14.25 9.25 -47.55
CA GLU A 2 13.58 9.72 -46.32
C GLU A 2 13.03 8.62 -45.39
N ASN A 3 13.85 8.05 -44.49
CA ASN A 3 14.35 8.56 -43.19
C ASN A 3 13.26 8.72 -42.11
N TYR A 4 12.97 7.63 -41.40
CA TYR A 4 12.62 7.67 -39.98
C TYR A 4 13.57 6.74 -39.21
N GLN A 5 14.50 7.36 -38.48
CA GLN A 5 15.40 6.72 -37.54
C GLN A 5 14.58 6.30 -36.31
N LEU A 6 14.41 4.99 -36.09
CA LEU A 6 14.06 4.47 -34.77
C LEU A 6 15.34 4.33 -33.95
N SER A 7 15.54 5.27 -33.02
CA SER A 7 16.55 5.19 -31.98
C SER A 7 16.21 4.08 -30.99
N LEU A 8 16.99 3.01 -31.00
CA LEU A 8 17.00 1.98 -29.96
C LEU A 8 17.51 2.59 -28.64
N PRO A 9 16.79 2.48 -27.51
CA PRO A 9 17.38 2.80 -26.22
C PRO A 9 18.36 1.68 -25.82
N PHE A 10 19.63 2.06 -25.94
CA PHE A 10 20.78 1.66 -25.14
C PHE A 10 20.42 0.85 -23.87
N LEU A 11 20.58 -0.48 -23.93
CA LEU A 11 20.57 -1.35 -22.76
C LEU A 11 21.88 -1.13 -21.99
N GLU A 12 21.86 -0.20 -21.03
CA GLU A 12 22.93 -0.05 -20.06
C GLU A 12 23.01 -1.30 -19.16
N THR A 13 24.19 -1.91 -19.18
CA THR A 13 24.58 -3.13 -18.47
C THR A 13 24.83 -2.89 -16.98
N ASP A 14 23.87 -2.34 -16.24
CA ASP A 14 24.07 -1.91 -14.85
C ASP A 14 23.48 -2.84 -13.76
N TRP A 15 23.13 -4.07 -14.15
CA TRP A 15 22.63 -5.11 -13.23
C TRP A 15 23.72 -5.98 -12.61
N VAL A 16 24.90 -6.08 -13.22
CA VAL A 16 25.97 -6.99 -12.77
C VAL A 16 26.77 -6.41 -11.58
N PHE A 17 26.68 -5.11 -11.30
CA PHE A 17 27.43 -4.46 -10.20
C PHE A 17 26.63 -4.23 -8.91
N ARG A 18 25.31 -4.52 -8.87
CA ARG A 18 24.49 -4.35 -7.65
C ARG A 18 24.51 -5.53 -6.68
N ALA A 19 25.08 -6.67 -7.05
CA ALA A 19 25.15 -7.86 -6.20
C ALA A 19 26.40 -7.95 -5.29
N PHE A 20 27.38 -7.04 -5.40
CA PHE A 20 28.67 -7.14 -4.68
C PHE A 20 29.05 -5.95 -3.77
N ARG A 21 28.08 -5.18 -3.27
CA ARG A 21 28.33 -4.21 -2.17
C ARG A 21 27.31 -4.43 -1.04
N PRO A 22 27.66 -5.23 0.00
CA PRO A 22 27.82 -4.58 1.31
C PRO A 22 28.80 -5.34 2.24
N LEU A 23 30.10 -5.02 2.20
CA LEU A 23 31.01 -5.37 3.32
C LEU A 23 31.92 -4.22 3.77
N TRP A 24 31.72 -3.00 3.26
CA TRP A 24 32.62 -1.87 3.58
C TRP A 24 32.02 -0.74 4.43
N ASN A 25 30.73 -0.79 4.77
CA ASN A 25 30.07 0.27 5.57
C ASN A 25 29.76 -0.06 7.04
N LEU A 26 30.02 -1.29 7.52
CA LEU A 26 29.80 -1.62 8.94
C LEU A 26 30.85 -1.03 9.89
N ARG A 27 32.03 -0.62 9.40
CA ARG A 27 33.07 0.03 10.24
C ARG A 27 32.85 1.53 10.50
N LYS A 28 32.00 2.22 9.74
CA LYS A 28 31.68 3.64 9.96
C LYS A 28 30.45 3.87 10.84
N ILE A 29 29.55 2.90 10.95
CA ILE A 29 28.36 2.98 11.81
C ILE A 29 28.71 2.71 13.28
N VAL A 30 29.69 1.83 13.55
CA VAL A 30 30.13 1.50 14.92
C VAL A 30 30.96 2.61 15.60
N ARG A 31 31.44 3.62 14.85
CA ARG A 31 32.23 4.75 15.41
C ARG A 31 31.44 6.06 15.60
N LYS A 32 30.16 6.13 15.22
CA LYS A 32 29.30 7.32 15.47
C LYS A 32 28.26 7.13 16.57
N THR A 33 28.17 5.95 17.17
CA THR A 33 27.27 5.66 18.30
C THR A 33 27.84 6.02 19.69
N GLN A 34 29.01 6.67 19.78
CA GLN A 34 29.60 7.09 21.06
C GLN A 34 29.34 8.55 21.47
N GLN A 35 28.46 9.28 20.77
CA GLN A 35 28.07 10.64 21.17
C GLN A 35 26.56 10.86 21.07
N PHE A 36 25.79 10.10 21.84
CA PHE A 36 24.46 10.56 22.27
C PHE A 36 24.31 10.21 23.75
N GLN A 37 24.15 11.24 24.58
CA GLN A 37 23.78 11.06 25.97
C GLN A 37 22.35 10.54 26.06
N PRO A 38 22.05 9.61 26.99
CA PRO A 38 20.70 9.08 27.12
C PRO A 38 19.76 10.17 27.65
N VAL A 39 18.83 10.59 26.81
CA VAL A 39 17.64 11.33 27.27
C VAL A 39 16.80 10.36 28.11
N LYS A 40 16.61 10.69 29.39
CA LYS A 40 15.76 9.92 30.31
C LYS A 40 14.31 9.91 29.81
N CYS A 41 13.87 8.82 29.17
CA CYS A 41 12.46 8.51 29.09
C CYS A 41 12.01 7.99 30.47
N LYS A 42 11.11 8.70 31.15
CA LYS A 42 10.39 8.16 32.32
C LYS A 42 9.40 7.10 31.81
N SER A 43 9.68 5.83 32.07
CA SER A 43 8.72 4.74 31.88
C SER A 43 7.67 4.72 33.01
N PRO A 44 6.36 4.56 32.72
CA PRO A 44 5.36 4.24 33.72
C PRO A 44 5.29 2.72 33.87
N LEU A 45 6.20 2.14 34.63
CA LEU A 45 6.11 0.77 35.14
C LEU A 45 6.37 0.80 36.65
N LYS A 46 5.42 1.37 37.39
CA LYS A 46 5.24 1.03 38.80
C LYS A 46 4.23 -0.09 38.84
N HIS A 47 4.54 -1.14 39.60
CA HIS A 47 3.79 -2.39 39.80
C HIS A 47 4.26 -3.59 38.96
N LEU A 48 5.50 -4.00 39.16
CA LEU A 48 5.87 -5.42 39.14
C LEU A 48 6.56 -5.77 40.47
N ASN A 49 6.14 -6.89 41.06
CA ASN A 49 6.44 -7.34 42.41
C ASN A 49 7.86 -7.97 42.48
N SER A 50 8.52 -7.92 43.65
CA SER A 50 9.96 -8.26 43.82
C SER A 50 10.34 -9.72 43.55
N THR A 51 9.39 -10.58 43.22
CA THR A 51 9.61 -12.03 43.01
C THR A 51 10.04 -12.38 41.58
N VAL A 52 9.84 -11.49 40.59
CA VAL A 52 10.22 -11.77 39.19
C VAL A 52 11.69 -11.41 38.91
N VAL A 53 12.24 -10.45 39.66
CA VAL A 53 13.64 -10.00 39.51
C VAL A 53 14.62 -11.07 40.00
N SER A 54 14.29 -11.82 41.06
CA SER A 54 15.16 -12.88 41.58
C SER A 54 15.21 -14.16 40.74
N PHE A 55 14.28 -14.33 39.77
CA PHE A 55 14.27 -15.49 38.88
C PHE A 55 15.16 -15.30 37.65
N LEU A 56 15.46 -14.05 37.26
CA LEU A 56 16.27 -13.73 36.09
C LEU A 56 17.77 -13.65 36.38
N ASP A 57 18.17 -13.33 37.62
CA ASP A 57 19.58 -13.31 38.02
C ASP A 57 20.17 -14.72 38.30
N SER A 58 19.31 -15.73 38.49
CA SER A 58 19.73 -17.14 38.69
C SER A 58 20.15 -17.86 37.40
N ALA A 59 19.73 -17.35 36.24
CA ALA A 59 19.89 -18.04 34.96
C ALA A 59 21.22 -17.76 34.23
N PHE A 60 22.07 -16.85 34.73
CA PHE A 60 23.28 -16.39 34.02
C PHE A 60 24.62 -16.68 34.72
N ASP A 61 24.65 -17.26 35.92
CA ASP A 61 25.89 -17.38 36.71
C ASP A 61 26.51 -18.79 36.80
N ASN A 62 26.12 -19.74 35.94
CA ASN A 62 26.72 -21.08 35.94
C ASN A 62 27.22 -21.52 34.56
N THR A 63 28.38 -21.02 34.16
CA THR A 63 29.26 -21.73 33.22
C THR A 63 30.68 -21.78 33.77
N PRO A 64 31.25 -22.97 34.02
CA PRO A 64 32.63 -23.10 34.48
C PRO A 64 33.61 -22.74 33.36
N ILE A 65 34.66 -22.01 33.72
CA ILE A 65 35.82 -21.74 32.87
C ILE A 65 36.58 -23.06 32.73
N ILE A 66 36.48 -23.72 31.58
CA ILE A 66 37.35 -24.84 31.21
C ILE A 66 38.56 -24.25 30.49
N GLU A 67 39.72 -24.31 31.14
CA GLU A 67 41.02 -24.06 30.53
C GLU A 67 41.35 -25.25 29.62
N HIS A 68 41.17 -25.07 28.31
CA HIS A 68 41.56 -26.07 27.32
C HIS A 68 43.01 -25.82 26.90
N ASP A 69 43.89 -26.66 27.46
CA ASP A 69 45.28 -26.84 27.05
C ASP A 69 45.34 -27.19 25.54
N GLN A 70 46.16 -26.45 24.78
CA GLN A 70 46.31 -26.64 23.33
C GLN A 70 47.23 -27.84 23.05
N PRO A 71 46.78 -28.89 22.34
CA PRO A 71 47.72 -29.85 21.79
C PRO A 71 48.40 -29.25 20.55
N HIS A 72 49.72 -29.27 20.55
CA HIS A 72 50.55 -28.92 19.40
C HIS A 72 50.10 -29.69 18.14
N ALA A 73 49.52 -28.98 17.18
CA ALA A 73 49.21 -29.51 15.86
C ALA A 73 50.51 -29.82 15.10
N THR A 74 50.86 -31.10 15.00
CA THR A 74 51.90 -31.56 14.08
C THR A 74 51.33 -31.50 12.66
N LYS A 75 51.91 -30.64 11.80
CA LYS A 75 51.56 -30.55 10.38
C LYS A 75 51.98 -31.82 9.65
N GLN A 76 51.08 -32.79 9.51
CA GLN A 76 51.24 -33.85 8.51
C GLN A 76 50.87 -33.30 7.13
N LYS A 77 51.87 -33.23 6.23
CA LYS A 77 51.66 -32.98 4.80
C LYS A 77 50.83 -34.12 4.20
N PRO A 78 49.72 -33.85 3.48
CA PRO A 78 48.97 -34.92 2.81
C PRO A 78 49.87 -35.58 1.75
N SER A 79 49.85 -36.92 1.70
CA SER A 79 50.60 -37.67 0.70
C SER A 79 50.01 -37.45 -0.70
N LEU A 80 50.89 -37.48 -1.71
CA LEU A 80 50.61 -37.13 -3.11
C LEU A 80 49.47 -37.95 -3.75
N ALA A 81 49.18 -39.14 -3.21
CA ALA A 81 48.12 -40.03 -3.68
C ALA A 81 46.70 -39.49 -3.37
N SER A 82 46.51 -38.76 -2.27
CA SER A 82 45.20 -38.23 -1.87
C SER A 82 44.74 -37.07 -2.74
N ILE A 83 45.68 -36.32 -3.32
CA ILE A 83 45.41 -35.17 -4.20
C ILE A 83 44.95 -35.63 -5.59
N GLN A 84 45.36 -36.82 -6.04
CA GLN A 84 45.02 -37.35 -7.37
C GLN A 84 43.55 -37.79 -7.51
N VAL A 85 42.83 -38.03 -6.41
CA VAL A 85 41.41 -38.45 -6.41
C VAL A 85 40.44 -37.30 -6.12
N LEU A 86 40.88 -36.29 -5.35
CA LEU A 86 40.05 -35.14 -4.96
C LEU A 86 39.79 -34.15 -6.11
N LEU A 87 40.76 -33.97 -7.01
CA LEU A 87 40.64 -33.07 -8.16
C LEU A 87 39.59 -33.52 -9.19
N PRO A 88 39.54 -34.79 -9.64
CA PRO A 88 38.48 -35.22 -10.55
C PRO A 88 37.09 -35.17 -9.90
N LEU A 89 36.97 -35.51 -8.61
CA LEU A 89 35.68 -35.46 -7.90
C LEU A 89 35.12 -34.04 -7.78
N ALA A 90 35.97 -33.06 -7.47
CA ALA A 90 35.58 -31.64 -7.47
C ALA A 90 35.16 -31.15 -8.87
N GLY A 91 35.83 -31.64 -9.93
CA GLY A 91 35.46 -31.38 -11.32
C GLY A 91 34.07 -31.92 -11.68
N PHE A 92 33.75 -33.16 -11.29
CA PHE A 92 32.43 -33.74 -11.54
C PHE A 92 31.29 -33.00 -10.81
N ILE A 93 31.52 -32.56 -9.57
CA ILE A 93 30.53 -31.77 -8.81
C ILE A 93 30.31 -30.41 -9.49
N ALA A 94 31.38 -29.73 -9.92
CA ALA A 94 31.27 -28.45 -10.60
C ALA A 94 30.49 -28.55 -11.92
N VAL A 95 30.77 -29.59 -12.73
CA VAL A 95 30.02 -29.86 -13.97
C VAL A 95 28.55 -30.16 -13.68
N GLY A 96 28.27 -30.95 -12.63
CA GLY A 96 26.90 -31.24 -12.20
C GLY A 96 26.11 -30.00 -11.82
N LEU A 97 26.69 -29.07 -11.06
CA LEU A 97 26.05 -27.82 -10.65
C LEU A 97 25.79 -26.86 -11.82
N VAL A 98 26.68 -26.83 -12.81
CA VAL A 98 26.49 -26.04 -14.02
C VAL A 98 25.34 -26.61 -14.86
N LEU A 99 25.27 -27.94 -15.01
CA LEU A 99 24.20 -28.59 -15.76
C LEU A 99 22.83 -28.41 -15.09
N THR A 100 22.74 -28.53 -13.77
CA THR A 100 21.49 -28.26 -13.05
C THR A 100 21.07 -26.80 -13.16
N GLY A 101 22.02 -25.86 -13.09
CA GLY A 101 21.76 -24.45 -13.32
C GLY A 101 21.19 -24.17 -14.72
N ILE A 102 21.75 -24.79 -15.77
CA ILE A 102 21.27 -24.66 -17.15
C ILE A 102 19.87 -25.26 -17.31
N ILE A 103 19.60 -26.42 -16.71
CA ILE A 103 18.27 -27.06 -16.73
C ILE A 103 17.24 -26.18 -16.03
N VAL A 104 17.53 -25.69 -14.82
CA VAL A 104 16.64 -24.79 -14.07
C VAL A 104 16.39 -23.49 -14.84
N TRP A 105 17.43 -22.92 -15.46
CA TRP A 105 17.29 -21.72 -16.28
C TRP A 105 16.38 -21.95 -17.51
N ARG A 106 16.56 -23.07 -18.23
CA ARG A 106 15.69 -23.42 -19.37
C ARG A 106 14.24 -23.68 -18.96
N VAL A 107 14.04 -24.37 -17.83
CA VAL A 107 12.69 -24.58 -17.29
C VAL A 107 12.05 -23.25 -16.93
N ARG A 108 12.74 -22.36 -16.20
CA ARG A 108 12.23 -21.01 -15.87
C ARG A 108 11.94 -20.16 -17.10
N ALA A 109 12.82 -20.18 -18.11
CA ALA A 109 12.62 -19.44 -19.35
C ALA A 109 11.38 -19.92 -20.12
N ASN A 110 11.14 -21.24 -20.15
CA ASN A 110 9.95 -21.83 -20.75
C ASN A 110 8.67 -21.54 -19.94
N TYR A 111 8.74 -21.46 -18.61
CA TYR A 111 7.60 -21.08 -17.77
C TYR A 111 7.22 -19.60 -17.85
N ALA A 112 8.21 -18.71 -18.00
CA ALA A 112 7.97 -17.27 -18.07
C ALA A 112 7.26 -16.86 -19.36
N THR A 113 7.61 -17.50 -20.49
CA THR A 113 7.11 -17.12 -21.81
C THR A 113 5.67 -17.58 -22.07
N THR A 114 5.22 -18.70 -21.50
CA THR A 114 3.85 -19.22 -21.77
C THR A 114 2.76 -18.58 -20.93
N ASN A 115 3.10 -17.94 -19.80
CA ASN A 115 2.11 -17.44 -18.85
C ASN A 115 1.94 -15.92 -18.88
N GLU A 116 2.89 -15.16 -19.39
CA GLU A 116 2.80 -13.69 -19.36
C GLU A 116 1.91 -13.18 -20.50
N GLU A 117 2.12 -13.65 -21.74
CA GLU A 117 1.38 -13.15 -22.91
C GLU A 117 -0.11 -13.58 -22.91
N ALA A 118 -0.40 -14.83 -22.55
CA ALA A 118 -1.77 -15.35 -22.55
C ALA A 118 -2.62 -14.83 -21.36
N VAL A 119 -2.00 -14.57 -20.20
CA VAL A 119 -2.71 -14.04 -19.03
C VAL A 119 -2.95 -12.54 -19.19
N THR A 120 -2.05 -11.78 -19.83
CA THR A 120 -2.28 -10.34 -20.07
C THR A 120 -3.42 -10.09 -21.07
N GLU A 121 -3.56 -10.92 -22.11
CA GLU A 121 -4.60 -10.75 -23.13
C GLU A 121 -6.01 -11.14 -22.62
N LEU A 122 -6.11 -12.22 -21.82
CA LEU A 122 -7.37 -12.65 -21.20
C LEU A 122 -7.82 -11.73 -20.04
N VAL A 123 -6.88 -11.17 -19.25
CA VAL A 123 -7.20 -10.23 -18.17
C VAL A 123 -7.59 -8.85 -18.70
N SER A 124 -6.99 -8.42 -19.81
CA SER A 124 -7.33 -7.12 -20.42
C SER A 124 -8.70 -7.09 -21.12
N THR A 125 -9.25 -8.25 -21.52
CA THR A 125 -10.48 -8.31 -22.31
C THR A 125 -11.70 -8.80 -21.51
N THR A 126 -11.53 -9.30 -20.28
CA THR A 126 -12.63 -9.83 -19.45
C THR A 126 -12.90 -9.06 -18.15
N VAL A 127 -12.09 -8.04 -17.79
CA VAL A 127 -12.25 -7.26 -16.54
C VAL A 127 -12.57 -5.77 -16.81
N ASP A 128 -13.45 -5.53 -17.78
CA ASP A 128 -14.15 -4.25 -17.96
C ASP A 128 -15.64 -4.50 -18.30
N TYR A 129 -16.27 -5.51 -17.68
CA TYR A 129 -17.71 -5.42 -17.39
C TYR A 129 -17.96 -4.09 -16.66
N PRO A 130 -19.06 -3.36 -16.92
CA PRO A 130 -19.12 -1.91 -16.69
C PRO A 130 -18.98 -1.60 -15.21
N LEU A 131 -17.71 -1.49 -14.80
CA LEU A 131 -17.31 -1.17 -13.46
C LEU A 131 -17.83 0.22 -13.12
N PHE A 132 -17.91 1.08 -14.13
CA PHE A 132 -18.55 2.37 -14.04
C PHE A 132 -20.03 2.28 -14.44
N VAL A 133 -20.89 2.68 -13.52
CA VAL A 133 -22.30 2.93 -13.76
C VAL A 133 -22.45 4.45 -13.92
N PRO A 134 -22.65 4.96 -15.14
CA PRO A 134 -22.85 6.40 -15.36
C PRO A 134 -24.18 6.85 -14.75
N ARG A 135 -24.41 8.17 -14.68
CA ARG A 135 -25.60 8.76 -14.07
C ARG A 135 -26.91 8.20 -14.64
N GLU A 136 -26.95 8.00 -15.95
CA GLU A 136 -28.10 7.43 -16.66
C GLU A 136 -28.30 5.95 -16.27
N GLY A 137 -27.21 5.24 -15.98
CA GLY A 137 -27.22 3.81 -15.60
C GLY A 137 -27.86 3.53 -14.24
N TRP A 138 -27.95 4.53 -13.36
CA TRP A 138 -28.65 4.43 -12.08
C TRP A 138 -29.87 5.37 -11.98
N ASN A 139 -30.29 5.98 -13.10
CA ASN A 139 -31.41 6.92 -13.19
C ASN A 139 -31.25 8.12 -12.24
N ALA A 140 -30.12 8.80 -12.31
CA ALA A 140 -29.87 10.02 -11.56
C ALA A 140 -30.92 11.11 -11.83
N LEU A 141 -31.32 11.81 -10.78
CA LEU A 141 -32.00 13.10 -10.93
C LEU A 141 -31.04 14.15 -11.49
N GLU A 142 -31.59 15.10 -12.23
CA GLU A 142 -30.85 16.27 -12.70
C GLU A 142 -30.50 17.20 -11.52
N PRO A 143 -29.30 17.78 -11.48
CA PRO A 143 -28.94 18.78 -10.49
C PRO A 143 -29.91 19.97 -10.49
N THR A 144 -30.26 20.51 -9.32
CA THR A 144 -31.16 21.67 -9.20
C THR A 144 -30.49 23.00 -9.56
N SER A 145 -29.16 23.02 -9.65
CA SER A 145 -28.36 24.15 -10.14
C SER A 145 -27.23 23.67 -11.06
N PRO A 146 -26.68 24.54 -11.93
CA PRO A 146 -25.59 24.18 -12.82
C PRO A 146 -24.36 23.66 -12.04
N PRO A 147 -23.72 22.56 -12.49
CA PRO A 147 -22.49 22.07 -11.89
C PRO A 147 -21.38 23.13 -11.89
N ILE A 148 -20.65 23.24 -10.79
CA ILE A 148 -19.52 24.16 -10.67
C ILE A 148 -18.25 23.44 -11.15
N PRO A 149 -17.60 23.89 -12.24
CA PRO A 149 -16.40 23.25 -12.73
C PRO A 149 -15.19 23.58 -11.84
N ILE A 150 -14.33 22.59 -11.62
CA ILE A 150 -13.07 22.74 -10.88
C ILE A 150 -11.88 22.34 -11.75
N ALA A 151 -10.70 22.85 -11.40
CA ALA A 151 -9.44 22.37 -11.95
C ALA A 151 -9.20 20.90 -11.54
N PRO A 152 -8.25 20.18 -12.17
CA PRO A 152 -7.85 18.86 -11.69
C PRO A 152 -7.56 18.90 -10.19
N ALA A 153 -8.23 18.04 -9.43
CA ALA A 153 -8.22 18.12 -7.98
C ALA A 153 -6.84 17.78 -7.40
N LEU A 154 -6.49 18.46 -6.32
CA LEU A 154 -5.24 18.26 -5.58
C LEU A 154 -5.41 17.25 -4.43
N VAL A 155 -6.65 16.88 -4.11
CA VAL A 155 -6.95 15.96 -3.00
C VAL A 155 -7.90 14.85 -3.46
N PHE A 156 -7.59 13.61 -3.15
CA PHE A 156 -8.47 12.46 -3.36
C PHE A 156 -8.92 11.93 -2.00
N VAL A 157 -10.22 12.03 -1.69
CA VAL A 157 -10.73 11.77 -0.34
C VAL A 157 -11.55 10.49 -0.31
N GLY A 158 -11.08 9.51 0.47
CA GLY A 158 -11.82 8.28 0.77
C GLY A 158 -12.85 8.51 1.89
N LYS A 159 -14.14 8.28 1.59
CA LYS A 159 -15.28 8.46 2.49
C LYS A 159 -16.10 7.17 2.64
N HIS A 160 -16.98 7.16 3.62
CA HIS A 160 -18.12 6.23 3.66
C HIS A 160 -19.43 6.99 3.61
N THR A 161 -20.54 6.30 3.33
CA THR A 161 -21.87 6.91 3.39
C THR A 161 -22.46 6.90 4.81
N GLY A 162 -21.93 6.06 5.71
CA GLY A 162 -22.36 5.99 7.11
C GLY A 162 -23.75 5.40 7.32
N GLY A 163 -24.25 4.60 6.37
CA GLY A 163 -25.56 3.97 6.45
C GLY A 163 -25.53 2.54 5.94
N SER A 164 -26.69 1.93 5.70
CA SER A 164 -26.82 0.58 5.14
C SER A 164 -25.97 0.37 3.88
N SER A 165 -25.28 -0.77 3.84
CA SER A 165 -24.57 -1.28 2.67
C SER A 165 -25.54 -1.88 1.63
N CYS A 166 -24.99 -2.28 0.49
CA CYS A 166 -25.72 -2.93 -0.61
C CYS A 166 -24.83 -4.02 -1.22
N ALA A 167 -25.41 -5.12 -1.69
CA ALA A 167 -24.63 -6.27 -2.20
C ALA A 167 -24.95 -6.64 -3.65
N THR A 168 -26.15 -6.31 -4.13
CA THR A 168 -26.54 -6.58 -5.53
C THR A 168 -26.65 -5.29 -6.35
N PRO A 169 -26.54 -5.36 -7.69
CA PRO A 169 -26.71 -4.19 -8.54
C PRO A 169 -28.02 -3.44 -8.33
N ALA A 170 -29.13 -4.16 -8.12
CA ALA A 170 -30.43 -3.54 -7.90
C ALA A 170 -30.49 -2.81 -6.55
N GLU A 171 -29.94 -3.41 -5.49
CA GLU A 171 -29.82 -2.78 -4.18
C GLU A 171 -28.92 -1.55 -4.23
N CYS A 172 -27.75 -1.64 -4.88
CA CYS A 172 -26.83 -0.52 -4.93
C CYS A 172 -27.35 0.64 -5.78
N VAL A 173 -28.04 0.39 -6.89
CA VAL A 173 -28.75 1.44 -7.64
C VAL A 173 -29.80 2.11 -6.75
N ALA A 174 -30.65 1.33 -6.06
CA ALA A 174 -31.66 1.87 -5.16
C ALA A 174 -31.03 2.71 -4.04
N ARG A 175 -29.89 2.27 -3.51
CA ARG A 175 -29.16 2.95 -2.45
C ARG A 175 -28.54 4.27 -2.91
N VAL A 176 -27.93 4.32 -4.09
CA VAL A 176 -27.40 5.56 -4.68
C VAL A 176 -28.52 6.57 -4.92
N GLN A 177 -29.68 6.12 -5.43
CA GLN A 177 -30.85 6.97 -5.62
C GLN A 177 -31.39 7.52 -4.29
N GLU A 178 -31.43 6.70 -3.24
CA GLU A 178 -31.83 7.14 -1.90
C GLU A 178 -30.89 8.20 -1.35
N ILE A 179 -29.57 7.99 -1.47
CA ILE A 179 -28.56 8.97 -1.04
C ILE A 179 -28.72 10.28 -1.81
N GLN A 180 -28.94 10.23 -3.14
CA GLN A 180 -29.18 11.44 -3.92
C GLN A 180 -30.43 12.19 -3.45
N ARG A 181 -31.56 11.48 -3.25
CA ARG A 181 -32.80 12.10 -2.75
C ARG A 181 -32.61 12.70 -1.37
N GLU A 182 -31.96 12.00 -0.44
CA GLU A 182 -31.67 12.55 0.89
C GLU A 182 -30.85 13.84 0.78
N HIS A 183 -29.81 13.85 -0.07
CA HIS A 183 -28.97 15.02 -0.27
C HIS A 183 -29.74 16.21 -0.85
N MET A 184 -30.62 15.98 -1.83
CA MET A 184 -31.37 17.06 -2.46
C MET A 184 -32.57 17.52 -1.61
N GLU A 185 -33.37 16.58 -1.11
CA GLU A 185 -34.64 16.88 -0.43
C GLU A 185 -34.46 17.25 1.05
N VAL A 186 -33.53 16.59 1.74
CA VAL A 186 -33.32 16.78 3.18
C VAL A 186 -32.20 17.78 3.46
N LYS A 187 -31.07 17.67 2.75
CA LYS A 187 -29.91 18.55 2.94
C LYS A 187 -29.93 19.80 2.05
N GLY A 188 -30.87 19.88 1.10
CA GLY A 188 -31.01 21.04 0.21
C GLY A 188 -29.85 21.21 -0.77
N LEU A 189 -29.10 20.15 -1.04
CA LEU A 189 -27.96 20.16 -1.94
C LEU A 189 -28.41 20.19 -3.40
N ALA A 190 -27.58 20.73 -4.29
CA ALA A 190 -27.89 20.77 -5.71
C ALA A 190 -27.98 19.37 -6.34
N ASP A 191 -27.20 18.42 -5.81
CA ASP A 191 -27.10 17.04 -6.25
C ASP A 191 -26.47 16.19 -5.14
N ILE A 192 -26.31 14.88 -5.36
CA ILE A 192 -25.53 13.99 -4.49
C ILE A 192 -24.17 14.60 -4.12
N SER A 193 -23.77 14.53 -2.86
CA SER A 193 -22.60 15.25 -2.35
C SER A 193 -21.25 14.75 -2.88
N TYR A 194 -21.14 13.51 -3.35
CA TYR A 194 -19.88 12.86 -3.72
C TYR A 194 -19.62 12.87 -5.23
N ASN A 195 -18.34 12.86 -5.63
CA ASN A 195 -17.97 12.70 -7.04
C ASN A 195 -18.24 11.27 -7.52
N PHE A 196 -17.88 10.27 -6.72
CA PHE A 196 -18.08 8.86 -7.02
C PHE A 196 -18.54 8.08 -5.78
N LEU A 197 -19.30 7.02 -6.02
CA LEU A 197 -19.70 6.06 -4.98
C LEU A 197 -19.26 4.65 -5.36
N ILE A 198 -18.96 3.81 -4.38
CA ILE A 198 -18.58 2.41 -4.60
C ILE A 198 -19.53 1.51 -3.83
N GLY A 199 -20.27 0.65 -4.54
CA GLY A 199 -21.19 -0.32 -3.95
C GLY A 199 -20.49 -1.60 -3.52
N GLY A 200 -21.11 -2.34 -2.60
CA GLY A 200 -20.66 -3.69 -2.23
C GLY A 200 -20.88 -4.73 -3.33
N ASP A 201 -21.57 -4.35 -4.41
CA ASP A 201 -21.73 -5.11 -5.66
C ASP A 201 -20.51 -5.02 -6.60
N GLY A 202 -19.43 -4.35 -6.19
CA GLY A 202 -18.20 -4.25 -6.97
C GLY A 202 -18.28 -3.25 -8.12
N ARG A 203 -19.11 -2.20 -8.01
CA ARG A 203 -19.27 -1.15 -9.04
C ARG A 203 -19.01 0.25 -8.49
N ILE A 204 -18.56 1.12 -9.40
CA ILE A 204 -18.33 2.55 -9.22
C ILE A 204 -19.50 3.29 -9.86
N TYR A 205 -20.26 4.03 -9.06
CA TYR A 205 -21.38 4.85 -9.50
C TYR A 205 -20.91 6.30 -9.65
N THR A 206 -21.12 6.88 -10.83
CA THR A 206 -20.80 8.30 -11.07
C THR A 206 -21.82 9.16 -10.33
N GLY A 207 -21.37 9.90 -9.31
CA GLY A 207 -22.11 10.98 -8.68
C GLY A 207 -21.92 12.26 -9.50
N ARG A 208 -21.25 13.25 -8.93
CA ARG A 208 -20.89 14.49 -9.65
C ARG A 208 -19.83 14.28 -10.74
N GLY A 209 -19.04 13.21 -10.64
CA GLY A 209 -17.99 12.90 -11.62
C GLY A 209 -16.72 13.75 -11.48
N TRP A 210 -15.85 13.68 -12.49
CA TRP A 210 -14.60 14.45 -12.53
C TRP A 210 -14.83 15.91 -12.88
N GLY A 211 -13.98 16.80 -12.36
CA GLY A 211 -13.98 18.22 -12.73
C GLY A 211 -15.21 19.00 -12.24
N VAL A 212 -16.00 18.43 -11.33
CA VAL A 212 -17.17 19.07 -10.71
C VAL A 212 -16.98 19.14 -9.19
N GLU A 213 -17.27 20.31 -8.61
CA GLU A 213 -17.20 20.55 -7.16
C GLU A 213 -18.14 19.63 -6.37
N ASN A 214 -17.60 18.94 -5.35
CA ASN A 214 -18.38 18.23 -4.35
C ASN A 214 -18.80 19.15 -3.20
N GLU A 215 -19.65 18.68 -2.28
CA GLU A 215 -20.10 19.51 -1.15
C GLU A 215 -19.07 19.66 -0.01
N GLY A 216 -17.94 18.95 -0.08
CA GLY A 216 -16.88 19.04 0.91
C GLY A 216 -15.89 20.15 0.60
N ARG A 217 -15.28 20.11 -0.60
CA ARG A 217 -14.19 21.02 -1.01
C ARG A 217 -14.15 21.21 -2.53
N ASN A 218 -13.66 22.36 -2.96
CA ASN A 218 -13.49 22.72 -4.38
C ASN A 218 -12.14 22.30 -5.00
N ASP A 219 -11.29 21.63 -4.22
CA ASP A 219 -9.98 21.13 -4.63
C ASP A 219 -9.86 19.60 -4.49
N SER A 220 -10.98 18.90 -4.24
CA SER A 220 -11.01 17.46 -4.00
C SER A 220 -11.88 16.67 -4.97
N VAL A 221 -11.57 15.38 -5.07
CA VAL A 221 -12.48 14.34 -5.55
C VAL A 221 -12.85 13.43 -4.40
N ASP A 222 -14.14 13.36 -4.11
CA ASP A 222 -14.69 12.56 -3.02
C ASP A 222 -15.20 11.21 -3.52
N VAL A 223 -14.72 10.13 -2.91
CA VAL A 223 -15.12 8.75 -3.23
C VAL A 223 -15.73 8.10 -1.99
N ALA A 224 -17.05 7.89 -2.01
CA ALA A 224 -17.78 7.33 -0.89
C ALA A 224 -18.09 5.84 -1.08
N LEU A 225 -17.64 5.00 -0.16
CA LEU A 225 -18.06 3.59 -0.12
C LEU A 225 -19.43 3.49 0.56
N ILE A 226 -20.36 2.79 -0.07
CA ILE A 226 -21.73 2.61 0.42
C ILE A 226 -21.71 1.61 1.57
N GLY A 227 -21.94 2.10 2.79
CA GLY A 227 -21.90 1.31 4.02
C GLY A 227 -21.49 2.14 5.25
N ASP A 228 -21.51 1.50 6.42
CA ASP A 228 -20.97 2.03 7.66
C ASP A 228 -19.77 1.20 8.13
N PHE A 229 -18.57 1.66 7.75
CA PHE A 229 -17.32 0.99 8.11
C PHE A 229 -16.75 1.37 9.49
N ASN A 230 -17.56 1.98 10.37
CA ASN A 230 -17.31 1.88 11.80
C ASN A 230 -17.72 0.50 12.34
N ILE A 231 -18.68 -0.14 11.68
CA ILE A 231 -19.27 -1.42 12.10
C ILE A 231 -18.86 -2.54 11.15
N GLU A 232 -18.88 -2.27 9.84
CA GLU A 232 -18.62 -3.24 8.79
C GLU A 232 -17.15 -3.20 8.34
N VAL A 233 -16.64 -4.33 7.84
CA VAL A 233 -15.33 -4.39 7.19
C VAL A 233 -15.53 -4.27 5.68
N PRO A 234 -14.91 -3.30 4.99
CA PRO A 234 -15.07 -3.16 3.54
C PRO A 234 -14.46 -4.38 2.83
N THR A 235 -15.08 -4.79 1.72
CA THR A 235 -14.56 -5.90 0.92
C THR A 235 -13.24 -5.50 0.25
N THR A 236 -12.40 -6.49 -0.04
CA THR A 236 -11.15 -6.26 -0.78
C THR A 236 -11.42 -5.65 -2.16
N GLU A 237 -12.53 -6.02 -2.78
CA GLU A 237 -12.96 -5.47 -4.06
C GLU A 237 -13.25 -3.97 -3.95
N MET A 238 -14.04 -3.51 -2.97
CA MET A 238 -14.32 -2.09 -2.79
C MET A 238 -13.02 -1.27 -2.61
N VAL A 239 -12.09 -1.76 -1.78
CA VAL A 239 -10.79 -1.11 -1.57
C VAL A 239 -9.95 -1.09 -2.85
N PHE A 240 -9.99 -2.15 -3.66
CA PHE A 240 -9.33 -2.20 -4.95
C PHE A 240 -9.92 -1.16 -5.93
N LEU A 241 -11.25 -0.97 -5.92
CA LEU A 241 -11.92 0.00 -6.79
C LEU A 241 -11.58 1.45 -6.45
N VAL A 242 -11.40 1.78 -5.17
CA VAL A 242 -10.89 3.10 -4.76
C VAL A 242 -9.57 3.39 -5.46
N ARG A 243 -8.63 2.43 -5.45
CA ARG A 243 -7.33 2.60 -6.12
C ARG A 243 -7.42 2.63 -7.62
N ARG A 244 -8.31 1.82 -8.22
CA ARG A 244 -8.52 1.84 -9.67
C ARG A 244 -9.03 3.21 -10.10
N LEU A 245 -9.89 3.84 -9.31
CA LEU A 245 -10.41 5.17 -9.52
C LEU A 245 -9.34 6.25 -9.32
N GLU A 246 -8.59 6.18 -8.23
CA GLU A 246 -7.45 7.07 -7.94
C GLU A 246 -6.44 7.06 -9.10
N ASN A 247 -6.02 5.87 -9.56
CA ASN A 247 -5.11 5.73 -10.68
C ASN A 247 -5.68 6.28 -11.99
N ARG A 248 -7.00 6.30 -12.17
CA ARG A 248 -7.67 6.85 -13.36
C ARG A 248 -7.67 8.38 -13.35
N GLY A 249 -7.81 9.00 -12.18
CA GLY A 249 -7.96 10.45 -12.03
C GLY A 249 -6.95 11.27 -12.85
N PRO A 250 -5.62 11.02 -12.75
CA PRO A 250 -4.63 11.75 -13.53
C PRO A 250 -4.76 11.58 -15.06
N ARG A 251 -5.16 10.38 -15.51
CA ARG A 251 -5.32 10.08 -16.95
C ARG A 251 -6.58 10.73 -17.53
N GLU A 252 -7.60 10.89 -16.71
CA GLU A 252 -8.89 11.48 -17.08
C GLU A 252 -8.96 12.98 -16.77
N GLY A 253 -7.86 13.58 -16.30
CA GLY A 253 -7.79 15.01 -15.96
C GLY A 253 -8.57 15.41 -14.71
N GLY A 254 -9.03 14.42 -13.92
CA GLY A 254 -9.78 14.65 -12.69
C GLY A 254 -8.91 14.90 -11.46
N LEU A 255 -7.65 14.45 -11.48
CA LEU A 255 -6.63 14.70 -10.45
C LEU A 255 -5.38 15.33 -11.09
N ASP A 256 -4.67 16.17 -10.34
CA ASP A 256 -3.36 16.66 -10.76
C ASP A 256 -2.37 15.49 -10.89
N TYR A 257 -1.69 15.40 -12.03
CA TYR A 257 -0.84 14.24 -12.34
C TYR A 257 0.41 14.13 -11.48
N ALA A 258 0.90 15.24 -10.91
CA ALA A 258 2.21 15.28 -10.25
C ALA A 258 2.12 15.50 -8.74
N ASN A 259 1.05 16.14 -8.24
CA ASN A 259 1.03 16.73 -6.89
C ASN A 259 -0.32 16.58 -6.17
N TYR A 260 -1.04 15.47 -6.35
CA TYR A 260 -2.24 15.21 -5.55
C TYR A 260 -1.95 14.43 -4.26
N TRP A 261 -2.82 14.62 -3.27
CA TRP A 261 -2.78 13.94 -1.98
C TRP A 261 -3.99 13.03 -1.87
N ALA A 262 -3.80 11.72 -1.76
CA ALA A 262 -4.89 10.87 -1.32
C ALA A 262 -4.95 10.88 0.22
N VAL A 263 -6.12 11.13 0.81
CA VAL A 263 -6.35 11.15 2.27
C VAL A 263 -7.68 10.48 2.66
N ASN A 264 -7.83 10.09 3.93
CA ASN A 264 -9.11 9.69 4.49
C ASN A 264 -9.93 10.92 4.92
N HIS A 265 -11.26 10.81 4.94
CA HIS A 265 -12.14 11.94 5.28
C HIS A 265 -11.87 12.59 6.65
N ASN A 266 -11.62 11.79 7.70
CA ASN A 266 -11.27 12.28 9.03
C ASN A 266 -9.90 12.99 9.12
N GLN A 267 -9.11 13.00 8.03
CA GLN A 267 -7.87 13.77 7.94
C GLN A 267 -8.11 15.16 7.33
N THR A 268 -9.30 15.43 6.79
CA THR A 268 -9.66 16.72 6.21
C THR A 268 -10.65 17.51 7.07
N GLU A 269 -11.47 16.84 7.88
CA GLU A 269 -12.49 17.47 8.71
C GLU A 269 -12.87 16.61 9.94
N PRO A 270 -13.53 17.15 10.98
CA PRO A 270 -13.85 16.41 12.20
C PRO A 270 -15.08 15.50 12.02
N THR A 271 -14.86 14.33 11.41
CA THR A 271 -15.87 13.32 11.08
C THR A 271 -15.38 11.91 11.43
N ASP A 272 -16.30 10.98 11.69
CA ASP A 272 -15.96 9.56 11.89
C ASP A 272 -15.74 8.82 10.55
N SER A 273 -16.16 9.42 9.43
CA SER A 273 -15.89 8.90 8.09
C SER A 273 -14.37 8.85 7.82
N PRO A 274 -13.84 7.85 7.10
CA PRO A 274 -14.52 6.76 6.41
C PRO A 274 -14.89 5.57 7.31
N GLY A 275 -14.75 5.71 8.63
CA GLY A 275 -14.92 4.64 9.60
C GLY A 275 -13.63 3.85 9.85
N ALA A 276 -13.48 3.33 11.07
CA ALA A 276 -12.23 2.73 11.54
C ALA A 276 -11.71 1.58 10.64
N HIS A 277 -12.60 0.73 10.12
CA HIS A 277 -12.19 -0.40 9.28
C HIS A 277 -11.72 0.03 7.89
N LEU A 278 -12.40 0.99 7.27
CA LEU A 278 -12.01 1.51 5.97
C LEU A 278 -10.77 2.38 6.06
N PHE A 279 -10.67 3.23 7.10
CA PHE A 279 -9.47 3.98 7.41
C PHE A 279 -8.25 3.05 7.45
N ALA A 280 -8.30 1.97 8.23
CA ALA A 280 -7.19 1.03 8.35
C ALA A 280 -6.82 0.35 7.01
N ARG A 281 -7.81 0.04 6.17
CA ARG A 281 -7.59 -0.60 4.86
C ARG A 281 -6.99 0.34 3.84
N LEU A 282 -7.39 1.60 3.82
CA LEU A 282 -6.75 2.61 2.98
C LEU A 282 -5.34 2.88 3.53
N ALA A 283 -5.22 3.12 4.85
CA ALA A 283 -3.99 3.42 5.61
C ALA A 283 -2.83 2.43 5.39
N SER A 284 -3.10 1.14 5.55
CA SER A 284 -2.09 0.06 5.65
C SER A 284 -1.26 -0.19 4.39
N ASN A 285 -1.48 0.58 3.35
CA ASN A 285 -1.25 0.15 2.00
C ASN A 285 -0.23 1.08 1.27
N GLY A 286 0.13 2.24 1.83
CA GLY A 286 1.20 3.09 1.26
C GLY A 286 0.84 3.84 -0.03
N TYR A 287 -0.44 3.88 -0.38
CA TYR A 287 -0.96 4.56 -1.60
C TYR A 287 -1.38 6.00 -1.35
N PHE A 288 -1.69 6.34 -0.10
CA PHE A 288 -2.04 7.70 0.28
C PHE A 288 -0.77 8.38 0.78
N HIS A 289 -0.50 9.60 0.32
CA HIS A 289 0.58 10.43 0.85
C HIS A 289 0.18 10.85 2.26
N TYR A 290 0.38 9.93 3.21
CA TYR A 290 -0.03 10.10 4.58
C TYR A 290 0.73 11.27 5.21
N SER A 291 -0.03 12.23 5.70
CA SER A 291 0.29 12.75 7.01
C SER A 291 -0.10 11.69 8.04
N SER A 292 0.83 11.31 8.91
CA SER A 292 0.56 10.50 10.10
C SER A 292 -0.39 11.19 11.09
N ALA A 293 -0.75 12.46 10.87
CA ALA A 293 -1.72 13.14 11.68
C ALA A 293 -3.13 12.67 11.34
N VAL A 294 -3.80 12.12 12.35
CA VAL A 294 -5.24 11.94 12.34
C VAL A 294 -5.81 12.93 13.34
N CYS A 295 -6.75 13.76 12.90
CA CYS A 295 -7.47 14.66 13.80
C CYS A 295 -8.59 13.88 14.48
N TYR A 296 -8.51 13.67 15.79
CA TYR A 296 -9.61 13.09 16.56
C TYR A 296 -10.10 14.06 17.64
N ARG A 297 -11.38 13.93 17.99
CA ARG A 297 -11.98 14.56 19.16
C ARG A 297 -11.90 13.57 20.32
N ASN A 298 -11.44 14.02 21.50
CA ASN A 298 -11.57 13.19 22.71
C ASN A 298 -13.01 13.26 23.26
N VAL A 299 -13.35 12.34 24.18
CA VAL A 299 -14.66 12.26 24.86
C VAL A 299 -15.09 13.54 25.60
N SER A 300 -14.19 14.51 25.79
CA SER A 300 -14.47 15.83 26.38
C SER A 300 -14.74 16.94 25.37
N GLY A 301 -14.83 16.63 24.07
CA GLY A 301 -15.18 17.60 23.02
C GLY A 301 -14.04 18.56 22.66
N GLY A 302 -12.82 18.34 23.15
CA GLY A 302 -11.63 19.09 22.76
C GLY A 302 -11.01 18.56 21.47
N PHE A 303 -10.48 19.46 20.65
CA PHE A 303 -9.67 19.13 19.48
C PHE A 303 -8.25 18.76 19.92
N GLU A 304 -7.78 17.56 19.59
CA GLU A 304 -6.38 17.19 19.72
C GLU A 304 -5.78 17.10 18.31
N VAL A 305 -4.86 18.01 18.01
CA VAL A 305 -4.12 18.04 16.75
C VAL A 305 -2.82 17.28 16.96
N ASP A 306 -2.65 16.14 16.28
CA ASP A 306 -1.32 15.57 16.11
C ASP A 306 -0.56 16.42 15.08
N TYR A 307 0.66 16.84 15.43
CA TYR A 307 1.41 17.98 14.86
C TYR A 307 1.97 17.76 13.45
N GLN A 308 1.32 16.95 12.61
CA GLN A 308 1.80 16.66 11.25
C GLN A 308 0.76 16.90 10.15
N CYS A 309 -0.37 17.56 10.43
CA CYS A 309 -1.23 18.02 9.34
C CYS A 309 -0.43 18.95 8.41
N PRO A 310 -0.39 18.68 7.09
CA PRO A 310 0.20 19.61 6.14
C PRO A 310 -0.60 20.91 6.11
N PRO A 311 0.05 22.05 5.82
CA PRO A 311 -0.61 23.33 5.67
C PRO A 311 -1.63 23.35 4.54
#